data_AF-A0A5P8JR28-F1
#
_entry.id   AF-A0A5P8JR28-F1
#
_cell.length_a   1.000
_cell.length_b   1.000
_cell.length_c   1.000
_cell.angle_alpha   90.00
_cell.angle_beta   90.00
_cell.angle_gamma   90.00
#
_symmetry.space_group_name_H-M   'P 1'
#
loop_
_entity.id
_entity.type
_entity.pdbx_description
1 polymer ?
#
loop_
_entity_poly.entity_id
_entity_poly.type
_entity_poly.pdbx_seq_one_letter_code
_entity_poly.pdbx_strand_id
1 'polypeptide(L)'
;MNALRKHLFIVLSTLLVFIAGSLFVEPQQAHADTDYQNETLVGDLGLPQEVVGVMIKNSLDANGNTPSVSATSVTVGNISQWQTVSLANRKQNADGTYTSSTNATVAAWFAGLKTSSDNQVETKDMILYQDMSENQSNNYTGPKMLADGIPANYGHAAYSAADLPIFNKMMALLMCATDAKTIDLTGIVSQVSDPAIRIKMLAMFRTDDMKSLTELDLGYNNFGPAVGTSGWGYYSFYSNTLHSSTVETWDLSYEGLTSLDSQLLMNIGNQTRNVNLASNSLITIDWNNGNWLAGPGDDGNIDLSGNNQINSTDRNTLDVLLKVSGNGSTTVLPDTVANDMVTAAIAANVGKSLSAVVLNNVAAQLDTDSLVALVNYATGQGQYEGFKEILASDDFDVSKLSASALQGLSDTEYTALKNSLSTKNQAAVETKKNDSTGGSTGSTANLATSGAWQFVYQLGTDASAIKGLGALNLSGTLPNGQSLMLSMAPWTSGNTQINPTINFALRNTSVSVIANGSVQTVQENRSGQDMPLNLAISNPTLSLSADQVTNLTSQQDFNGVLVWTIQNVPVMPR
;
A
#
# COMPACT_ATOMS: atom_id res chain seq x y z
N MET A 1 18.19 -67.24 -35.85
CA MET A 1 16.95 -67.15 -35.04
C MET A 1 17.16 -67.35 -33.53
N ASN A 2 17.99 -68.30 -33.07
CA ASN A 2 18.16 -68.53 -31.62
C ASN A 2 18.88 -67.40 -30.85
N ALA A 3 19.80 -66.66 -31.50
CA ALA A 3 20.45 -65.50 -30.88
C ALA A 3 19.49 -64.31 -30.69
N LEU A 4 18.60 -64.07 -31.67
CA LEU A 4 17.62 -62.98 -31.63
C LEU A 4 16.57 -63.21 -30.53
N ARG A 5 16.14 -64.47 -30.33
CA ARG A 5 15.23 -64.84 -29.24
C ARG A 5 15.85 -64.64 -27.86
N LYS A 6 17.14 -64.94 -27.67
CA LYS A 6 17.84 -64.68 -26.40
C LYS A 6 17.93 -63.18 -26.08
N HIS A 7 18.24 -62.35 -27.07
CA HIS A 7 18.36 -60.91 -26.86
C HIS A 7 16.99 -60.26 -26.63
N LEU A 8 15.96 -60.70 -27.35
CA LEU A 8 14.59 -60.23 -27.11
C LEU A 8 14.08 -60.63 -25.72
N PHE A 9 14.39 -61.85 -25.26
CA PHE A 9 14.00 -62.29 -23.92
C PHE A 9 14.73 -61.51 -22.83
N ILE A 10 16.02 -61.22 -23.00
CA ILE A 10 16.78 -60.39 -22.06
C ILE A 10 16.20 -58.98 -22.02
N VAL A 11 15.98 -58.33 -23.18
CA VAL A 11 15.41 -56.97 -23.24
C VAL A 11 14.00 -56.91 -22.63
N LEU A 12 13.14 -57.91 -22.88
CA LEU A 12 11.81 -57.97 -22.28
C LEU A 12 11.86 -58.20 -20.77
N SER A 13 12.84 -58.99 -20.29
CA SER A 13 13.05 -59.24 -18.86
C SER A 13 13.53 -57.98 -18.15
N THR A 14 14.47 -57.24 -18.75
CA THR A 14 14.98 -55.99 -18.17
C THR A 14 13.90 -54.90 -18.18
N LEU A 15 13.06 -54.85 -19.21
CA LEU A 15 11.93 -53.92 -19.28
C LEU A 15 10.84 -54.27 -18.26
N LEU A 16 10.57 -55.56 -18.02
CA LEU A 16 9.62 -55.99 -16.98
C LEU A 16 10.13 -55.68 -15.56
N VAL A 17 11.44 -55.81 -15.32
CA VAL A 17 12.07 -55.43 -14.03
C VAL A 17 12.07 -53.91 -13.84
N PHE A 18 12.26 -53.12 -14.91
CA PHE A 18 12.13 -51.65 -14.84
C PHE A 18 10.69 -51.21 -14.58
N ILE A 19 9.70 -51.83 -15.23
CA ILE A 19 8.28 -51.49 -15.06
C ILE A 19 7.77 -51.95 -13.68
N ALA A 20 8.16 -53.15 -13.21
CA ALA A 20 7.85 -53.60 -11.86
C ALA A 20 8.57 -52.78 -10.78
N GLY A 21 9.81 -52.35 -11.02
CA GLY A 21 10.55 -51.45 -10.12
C GLY A 21 9.95 -50.04 -10.05
N SER A 22 9.33 -49.54 -11.13
CA SER A 22 8.63 -48.25 -11.14
C SER A 22 7.19 -48.29 -10.60
N LEU A 23 6.59 -49.47 -10.47
CA LEU A 23 5.23 -49.65 -9.93
C LEU A 23 5.21 -49.98 -8.43
N PHE A 24 6.37 -50.18 -7.82
CA PHE A 24 6.57 -50.36 -6.37
C PHE A 24 7.65 -49.44 -5.81
N VAL A 25 7.80 -48.23 -6.38
CA VAL A 25 8.40 -47.13 -5.63
C VAL A 25 7.39 -46.77 -4.55
N GLU A 26 7.67 -47.17 -3.30
CA GLU A 26 6.97 -46.64 -2.14
C GLU A 26 6.90 -45.12 -2.24
N PRO A 27 5.72 -44.49 -2.28
CA PRO A 27 5.63 -43.06 -2.09
C PRO A 27 5.79 -42.81 -0.60
N GLN A 28 7.02 -42.82 -0.09
CA GLN A 28 7.33 -42.31 1.24
C GLN A 28 8.84 -42.28 1.46
N GLN A 29 9.47 -41.14 1.12
CA GLN A 29 10.20 -40.52 2.21
C GLN A 29 9.12 -39.99 3.15
N ALA A 30 8.78 -40.79 4.16
CA ALA A 30 8.34 -40.20 5.40
C ALA A 30 9.48 -39.25 5.80
N HIS A 31 9.28 -37.96 5.59
CA HIS A 31 9.81 -37.00 6.54
C HIS A 31 9.39 -37.57 7.90
N ALA A 32 10.35 -37.80 8.79
CA ALA A 32 10.00 -38.04 10.19
C ALA A 32 9.00 -36.94 10.55
N ASP A 33 7.77 -37.31 10.90
CA ASP A 33 6.75 -36.37 11.39
C ASP A 33 7.42 -35.59 12.52
N THR A 34 7.85 -34.38 12.21
CA THR A 34 8.28 -33.42 13.21
C THR A 34 7.00 -33.06 13.98
N ASP A 35 6.97 -33.42 15.26
CA ASP A 35 5.82 -33.36 16.18
C ASP A 35 5.04 -32.03 16.10
N TYR A 36 5.73 -30.93 15.75
CA TYR A 36 5.15 -29.59 15.63
C TYR A 36 3.96 -29.48 14.67
N GLN A 37 3.85 -30.30 13.63
CA GLN A 37 2.72 -30.22 12.68
C GLN A 37 1.37 -30.53 13.36
N ASN A 38 1.40 -31.34 14.43
CA ASN A 38 0.21 -31.68 15.21
C ASN A 38 -0.06 -30.69 16.35
N GLU A 39 0.83 -29.74 16.60
CA GLU A 39 0.65 -28.74 17.65
C GLU A 39 -0.58 -27.88 17.36
N THR A 40 -1.46 -27.82 18.35
CA THR A 40 -2.63 -26.95 18.33
C THR A 40 -2.22 -25.51 18.58
N LEU A 41 -2.82 -24.58 17.83
CA LEU A 41 -2.44 -23.17 17.89
C LEU A 41 -2.75 -22.54 19.26
N VAL A 42 -3.86 -22.94 19.89
CA VAL A 42 -4.27 -22.41 21.20
C VAL A 42 -3.67 -23.21 22.35
N GLY A 43 -3.65 -24.55 22.25
CA GLY A 43 -3.21 -25.40 23.35
C GLY A 43 -1.69 -25.45 23.49
N ASP A 44 -1.00 -25.81 22.41
CA ASP A 44 0.43 -26.09 22.43
C ASP A 44 1.26 -24.83 22.14
N LEU A 45 0.86 -24.03 21.15
CA LEU A 45 1.52 -22.76 20.86
C LEU A 45 1.11 -21.63 21.80
N GLY A 46 -0.04 -21.74 22.47
CA GLY A 46 -0.53 -20.73 23.42
C GLY A 46 -1.05 -19.45 22.76
N LEU A 47 -1.36 -19.46 21.46
CA LEU A 47 -1.88 -18.29 20.76
C LEU A 47 -3.28 -17.93 21.29
N PRO A 48 -3.65 -16.63 21.40
CA PRO A 48 -4.97 -16.25 21.87
C PRO A 48 -6.07 -16.81 20.98
N GLN A 49 -7.06 -17.47 21.58
CA GLN A 49 -8.17 -18.08 20.85
C GLN A 49 -8.90 -17.09 19.93
N GLU A 50 -9.03 -15.83 20.35
CA GLU A 50 -9.69 -14.79 19.55
C GLU A 50 -8.90 -14.43 18.29
N VAL A 51 -7.57 -14.40 18.39
CA VAL A 51 -6.66 -14.16 17.25
C VAL A 51 -6.70 -15.34 16.28
N VAL A 52 -6.66 -16.57 16.79
CA VAL A 52 -6.81 -17.79 15.98
C VAL A 52 -8.19 -17.84 15.32
N GLY A 53 -9.23 -17.39 16.01
CA GLY A 53 -10.59 -17.28 15.46
C GLY A 53 -10.69 -16.28 14.31
N VAL A 54 -9.99 -15.13 14.40
CA VAL A 54 -9.86 -14.17 13.28
C VAL A 54 -9.12 -14.83 12.11
N MET A 55 -8.04 -15.55 12.39
CA MET A 55 -7.25 -16.21 11.36
C MET A 55 -8.11 -17.21 10.58
N ILE A 56 -8.79 -18.13 11.25
CA ILE A 56 -9.69 -19.10 10.61
C ILE A 56 -10.76 -18.39 9.78
N LYS A 57 -11.43 -17.37 10.35
CA LYS A 57 -12.56 -16.70 9.71
C LYS A 57 -12.20 -16.01 8.40
N ASN A 58 -10.99 -15.45 8.29
CA ASN A 58 -10.57 -14.65 7.13
C ASN A 58 -9.62 -15.40 6.18
N SER A 59 -9.25 -16.63 6.53
CA SER A 59 -8.42 -17.52 5.71
C SER A 59 -9.25 -18.38 4.77
N LEU A 60 -8.60 -18.99 3.78
CA LEU A 60 -9.22 -19.87 2.80
C LEU A 60 -8.44 -21.19 2.69
N ASP A 61 -9.16 -22.31 2.67
CA ASP A 61 -8.61 -23.64 2.43
C ASP A 61 -8.28 -23.87 0.93
N ALA A 62 -7.79 -25.06 0.60
CA ALA A 62 -7.49 -25.47 -0.77
C ALA A 62 -8.67 -25.38 -1.76
N ASN A 63 -9.91 -25.36 -1.26
CA ASN A 63 -11.13 -25.27 -2.07
C ASN A 63 -11.69 -23.84 -2.13
N GLY A 64 -10.99 -22.85 -1.55
CA GLY A 64 -11.43 -21.47 -1.50
C GLY A 64 -12.56 -21.22 -0.49
N ASN A 65 -12.76 -22.11 0.48
CA ASN A 65 -13.75 -21.93 1.55
C ASN A 65 -13.08 -21.51 2.85
N THR A 66 -13.83 -20.83 3.73
CA THR A 66 -13.39 -20.63 5.11
C THR A 66 -13.15 -21.99 5.78
N PRO A 67 -11.96 -22.24 6.38
CA PRO A 67 -11.64 -23.50 7.02
C PRO A 67 -12.67 -23.94 8.06
N SER A 68 -13.16 -25.18 7.95
CA SER A 68 -14.16 -25.75 8.87
C SER A 68 -13.49 -26.44 10.06
N VAL A 69 -12.77 -25.67 10.87
CA VAL A 69 -12.05 -26.14 12.06
C VAL A 69 -12.30 -25.18 13.22
N SER A 70 -12.31 -25.68 14.46
CA SER A 70 -12.45 -24.80 15.63
C SER A 70 -11.10 -24.18 16.01
N ALA A 71 -11.11 -23.00 16.62
CA ALA A 71 -9.90 -22.33 17.09
C ALA A 71 -9.06 -23.19 18.06
N THR A 72 -9.69 -24.08 18.83
CA THR A 72 -8.99 -24.97 19.78
C THR A 72 -8.48 -26.27 19.17
N SER A 73 -8.82 -26.58 17.91
CA SER A 73 -8.44 -27.83 17.23
C SER A 73 -7.58 -27.61 15.99
N VAL A 74 -7.47 -26.37 15.51
CA VAL A 74 -6.59 -26.04 14.40
C VAL A 74 -5.13 -26.26 14.79
N THR A 75 -4.39 -26.89 13.89
CA THR A 75 -2.98 -27.25 14.06
C THR A 75 -2.10 -26.51 13.07
N VAL A 76 -0.78 -26.53 13.28
CA VAL A 76 0.20 -26.04 12.30
C VAL A 76 0.03 -26.75 10.95
N GLY A 77 -0.22 -28.06 10.96
CA GLY A 77 -0.48 -28.85 9.77
C GLY A 77 -1.68 -28.38 8.97
N ASN A 78 -2.74 -27.91 9.64
CA ASN A 78 -3.86 -27.30 8.94
C ASN A 78 -3.46 -26.00 8.23
N ILE A 79 -2.70 -25.13 8.90
CA ILE A 79 -2.24 -23.85 8.33
C ILE A 79 -1.35 -24.08 7.11
N SER A 80 -0.50 -25.10 7.14
CA SER A 80 0.40 -25.42 6.02
C SER A 80 -0.31 -25.66 4.68
N GLN A 81 -1.59 -26.06 4.73
CA GLN A 81 -2.42 -26.41 3.57
C GLN A 81 -3.36 -25.28 3.12
N TRP A 82 -3.43 -24.16 3.84
CA TRP A 82 -4.33 -23.06 3.49
C TRP A 82 -3.80 -22.28 2.28
N GLN A 83 -4.70 -21.87 1.39
CA GLN A 83 -4.36 -21.05 0.22
C GLN A 83 -4.29 -19.57 0.55
N THR A 84 -5.03 -19.13 1.57
CA THR A 84 -4.86 -17.79 2.15
C THR A 84 -4.76 -17.91 3.65
N VAL A 85 -3.77 -17.25 4.25
CA VAL A 85 -3.71 -17.02 5.70
C VAL A 85 -3.82 -15.53 5.95
N SER A 86 -4.89 -15.11 6.65
CA SER A 86 -5.13 -13.68 6.93
C SER A 86 -5.35 -13.43 8.41
N LEU A 87 -4.67 -12.42 8.93
CA LEU A 87 -4.88 -11.87 10.26
C LEU A 87 -5.71 -10.57 10.23
N ALA A 88 -6.14 -10.14 9.04
CA ALA A 88 -6.95 -8.96 8.84
C ALA A 88 -8.44 -9.30 8.72
N ASN A 89 -9.29 -8.27 8.61
CA ASN A 89 -10.66 -8.44 8.14
C ASN A 89 -10.66 -8.45 6.62
N ARG A 90 -11.14 -9.54 6.01
CA ARG A 90 -11.27 -9.65 4.56
C ARG A 90 -12.72 -9.59 4.15
N LYS A 91 -13.03 -8.72 3.20
CA LYS A 91 -14.35 -8.61 2.59
C LYS A 91 -14.22 -8.94 1.10
N GLN A 92 -14.99 -9.93 0.65
CA GLN A 92 -15.09 -10.21 -0.77
C GLN A 92 -15.91 -9.12 -1.46
N ASN A 93 -15.37 -8.59 -2.55
CA ASN A 93 -16.00 -7.61 -3.42
C ASN A 93 -16.88 -8.32 -4.47
N ALA A 94 -17.72 -7.55 -5.16
CA ALA A 94 -18.66 -8.08 -6.15
C ALA A 94 -17.97 -8.72 -7.37
N ASP A 95 -16.74 -8.31 -7.67
CA ASP A 95 -15.90 -8.86 -8.73
C ASP A 95 -15.07 -10.08 -8.29
N GLY A 96 -15.31 -10.59 -7.07
CA GLY A 96 -14.62 -11.73 -6.50
C GLY A 96 -13.29 -11.42 -5.83
N THR A 97 -12.79 -10.18 -5.91
CA THR A 97 -11.57 -9.74 -5.20
C THR A 97 -11.81 -9.59 -3.70
N TYR A 98 -10.76 -9.32 -2.94
CA TYR A 98 -10.87 -9.03 -1.51
C TYR A 98 -10.36 -7.63 -1.20
N THR A 99 -11.03 -6.94 -0.29
CA THR A 99 -10.50 -5.76 0.38
C THR A 99 -10.18 -6.12 1.81
N SER A 100 -8.94 -5.81 2.20
CA SER A 100 -8.40 -6.07 3.53
C SER A 100 -8.49 -4.81 4.39
N SER A 101 -8.73 -4.99 5.69
CA SER A 101 -8.74 -3.89 6.66
C SER A 101 -8.30 -4.38 8.03
N THR A 102 -7.68 -3.51 8.82
CA THR A 102 -7.17 -3.84 10.15
C THR A 102 -8.20 -4.58 11.00
N ASN A 103 -7.80 -5.73 11.56
CA ASN A 103 -8.58 -6.39 12.59
C ASN A 103 -8.18 -5.84 13.97
N ALA A 104 -9.14 -5.22 14.67
CA ALA A 104 -8.87 -4.58 15.96
C ALA A 104 -8.40 -5.54 17.05
N THR A 105 -8.89 -6.78 17.08
CA THR A 105 -8.47 -7.81 18.05
C THR A 105 -7.01 -8.18 17.85
N VAL A 106 -6.60 -8.41 16.59
CA VAL A 106 -5.21 -8.74 16.27
C VAL A 106 -4.28 -7.55 16.53
N ALA A 107 -4.62 -6.36 16.04
CA ALA A 107 -3.81 -5.17 16.24
C ALA A 107 -3.62 -4.82 17.73
N ALA A 108 -4.68 -4.94 18.54
CA ALA A 108 -4.61 -4.73 19.99
C ALA A 108 -3.76 -5.80 20.69
N TRP A 109 -3.81 -7.06 20.23
CA TRP A 109 -2.97 -8.12 20.77
C TRP A 109 -1.48 -7.84 20.52
N PHE A 110 -1.11 -7.50 19.28
CA PHE A 110 0.27 -7.12 18.93
C PHE A 110 0.74 -5.90 19.74
N ALA A 111 -0.12 -4.88 19.90
CA ALA A 111 0.19 -3.70 20.71
C ALA A 111 0.35 -4.00 22.22
N GLY A 112 -0.27 -5.07 22.72
CA GLY A 112 -0.18 -5.50 24.11
C GLY A 112 1.06 -6.31 24.45
N LEU A 113 1.84 -6.75 23.46
CA LEU A 113 3.07 -7.49 23.67
C LEU A 113 4.14 -6.56 24.26
N LYS A 114 4.90 -7.05 25.25
CA LYS A 114 5.96 -6.24 25.86
C LYS A 114 7.09 -5.95 24.87
N THR A 115 7.38 -4.67 24.71
CA THR A 115 8.51 -4.14 23.93
C THR A 115 9.56 -3.52 24.85
N SER A 116 10.74 -3.21 24.31
CA SER A 116 11.71 -2.31 24.91
C SER A 116 12.19 -1.30 23.86
N SER A 117 12.78 -0.19 24.30
CA SER A 117 13.36 0.83 23.41
C SER A 117 14.72 0.43 22.85
N ASP A 118 15.16 -0.81 23.09
CA ASP A 118 16.47 -1.28 22.71
C ASP A 118 16.53 -1.60 21.22
N ASN A 119 17.74 -1.53 20.65
CA ASN A 119 17.90 -1.87 19.24
C ASN A 119 17.59 -3.35 18.97
N GLN A 120 17.78 -4.22 19.96
CA GLN A 120 17.34 -5.61 19.98
C GLN A 120 16.32 -5.76 21.10
N VAL A 121 15.18 -6.41 20.83
CA VAL A 121 14.14 -6.59 21.84
C VAL A 121 14.15 -8.04 22.29
N GLU A 122 14.37 -8.28 23.57
CA GLU A 122 14.23 -9.60 24.20
C GLU A 122 13.29 -9.48 25.40
N THR A 123 12.06 -9.94 25.22
CA THR A 123 11.07 -10.02 26.30
C THR A 123 10.48 -11.42 26.33
N LYS A 124 9.70 -11.70 27.38
CA LYS A 124 8.92 -12.94 27.44
C LYS A 124 7.89 -13.08 26.30
N ASP A 125 7.54 -11.98 25.64
CA ASP A 125 6.48 -11.95 24.63
C ASP A 125 7.07 -11.92 23.20
N MET A 126 8.29 -11.42 23.01
CA MET A 126 8.95 -11.34 21.70
C MET A 126 10.49 -11.30 21.76
N ILE A 127 11.11 -11.82 20.71
CA ILE A 127 12.53 -11.65 20.38
C ILE A 127 12.60 -10.99 18.99
N LEU A 128 13.17 -9.80 18.91
CA LEU A 128 13.42 -9.05 17.67
C LEU A 128 14.92 -8.83 17.54
N TYR A 129 15.60 -9.71 16.78
CA TYR A 129 17.03 -9.66 16.54
C TYR A 129 17.34 -9.75 15.05
N GLN A 130 18.36 -9.01 14.62
CA GLN A 130 18.75 -8.92 13.21
C GLN A 130 19.10 -10.27 12.59
N ASP A 131 19.88 -11.10 13.30
CA ASP A 131 20.32 -12.40 12.81
C ASP A 131 19.16 -13.37 12.57
N MET A 132 18.11 -13.28 13.38
CA MET A 132 16.87 -14.02 13.20
C MET A 132 16.12 -13.61 11.93
N SER A 133 15.97 -12.29 11.69
CA SER A 133 15.31 -11.83 10.45
C SER A 133 16.12 -12.10 9.19
N GLU A 134 17.44 -12.05 9.27
CA GLU A 134 18.31 -12.28 8.11
C GLU A 134 18.54 -13.77 7.84
N ASN A 135 18.36 -14.63 8.84
CA ASN A 135 18.53 -16.07 8.75
C ASN A 135 19.84 -16.51 8.06
N GLN A 136 20.95 -15.80 8.31
CA GLN A 136 22.23 -16.06 7.62
C GLN A 136 22.75 -17.50 7.77
N SER A 137 22.38 -18.18 8.87
CA SER A 137 22.77 -19.57 9.15
C SER A 137 21.71 -20.62 8.77
N ASN A 138 20.62 -20.20 8.12
CA ASN A 138 19.47 -21.03 7.80
C ASN A 138 18.85 -21.77 9.00
N ASN A 139 18.91 -21.16 10.19
CA ASN A 139 18.49 -21.75 11.47
C ASN A 139 17.14 -21.23 11.96
N TYR A 140 16.60 -20.15 11.36
CA TYR A 140 15.40 -19.44 11.82
C TYR A 140 14.25 -19.53 10.79
N THR A 141 14.08 -20.71 10.19
CA THR A 141 12.88 -21.02 9.38
C THR A 141 11.71 -21.36 10.30
N GLY A 142 10.47 -21.07 9.90
CA GLY A 142 9.26 -21.41 10.67
C GLY A 142 9.26 -22.85 11.22
N PRO A 143 9.42 -23.88 10.37
CA PRO A 143 9.52 -25.28 10.80
C PRO A 143 10.56 -25.55 11.89
N LYS A 144 11.80 -25.05 11.71
CA LYS A 144 12.86 -25.22 12.71
C LYS A 144 12.56 -24.52 14.03
N MET A 145 11.99 -23.32 13.98
CA MET A 145 11.62 -22.58 15.19
C MET A 145 10.54 -23.30 15.99
N LEU A 146 9.56 -23.90 15.31
CA LEU A 146 8.50 -24.68 15.99
C LEU A 146 8.98 -26.07 16.43
N ALA A 147 9.91 -26.71 15.71
CA ALA A 147 10.43 -28.03 16.06
C ALA A 147 11.49 -27.98 17.18
N ASP A 148 12.47 -27.09 17.03
CA ASP A 148 13.71 -27.10 17.81
C ASP A 148 13.86 -25.85 18.70
N GLY A 149 13.10 -24.79 18.41
CA GLY A 149 13.24 -23.48 19.05
C GLY A 149 14.29 -22.59 18.37
N ILE A 150 14.85 -21.65 19.13
CA ILE A 150 15.88 -20.70 18.65
C ILE A 150 17.22 -21.08 19.30
N PRO A 151 18.27 -21.43 18.52
CA PRO A 151 19.59 -21.72 19.09
C PRO A 151 20.23 -20.45 19.67
N ALA A 152 21.08 -20.59 20.70
CA ALA A 152 21.85 -19.47 21.23
C ALA A 152 22.80 -18.88 20.18
N ASN A 153 22.89 -17.55 20.11
CA ASN A 153 23.83 -16.83 19.26
C ASN A 153 24.33 -15.54 19.96
N TYR A 154 25.17 -14.75 19.29
CA TYR A 154 25.70 -13.48 19.79
C TYR A 154 24.58 -12.48 20.13
N GLY A 155 24.14 -12.49 21.38
CA GLY A 155 23.26 -11.47 21.95
C GLY A 155 22.04 -12.00 22.69
N HIS A 156 21.67 -13.28 22.54
CA HIS A 156 20.47 -13.84 23.17
C HIS A 156 20.66 -15.28 23.66
N ALA A 157 19.82 -15.71 24.60
CA ALA A 157 19.82 -17.09 25.10
C ALA A 157 19.19 -18.06 24.08
N ALA A 158 19.46 -19.36 24.24
CA ALA A 158 18.71 -20.38 23.52
C ALA A 158 17.27 -20.44 24.07
N TYR A 159 16.30 -20.62 23.16
CA TYR A 159 14.91 -20.87 23.49
C TYR A 159 14.52 -22.24 22.98
N SER A 160 13.89 -23.06 23.83
CA SER A 160 13.25 -24.30 23.38
C SER A 160 11.99 -23.97 22.59
N ALA A 161 11.48 -24.92 21.79
CA ALA A 161 10.18 -24.77 21.13
C ALA A 161 9.04 -24.43 22.13
N ALA A 162 9.06 -25.07 23.30
CA ALA A 162 8.07 -24.85 24.36
C ALA A 162 8.13 -23.42 24.92
N ASP A 163 9.34 -22.89 25.12
CA ASP A 163 9.61 -21.59 25.75
C ASP A 163 9.70 -20.43 24.74
N LEU A 164 9.47 -20.70 23.45
CA LEU A 164 9.53 -19.69 22.41
C LEU A 164 8.51 -18.56 22.68
N PRO A 165 8.91 -17.27 22.61
CA PRO A 165 7.98 -16.18 22.84
C PRO A 165 6.83 -16.16 21.85
N ILE A 166 5.66 -15.71 22.31
CA ILE A 166 4.39 -15.90 21.59
C ILE A 166 4.34 -15.20 20.23
N PHE A 167 5.01 -14.05 20.10
CA PHE A 167 5.18 -13.37 18.82
C PHE A 167 6.00 -14.22 17.83
N ASN A 168 7.11 -14.81 18.28
CA ASN A 168 7.97 -15.63 17.44
C ASN A 168 7.27 -16.93 17.03
N LYS A 169 6.44 -17.52 17.90
CA LYS A 169 5.53 -18.63 17.53
C LYS A 169 4.56 -18.22 16.41
N MET A 170 3.96 -17.02 16.48
CA MET A 170 3.08 -16.53 15.41
C MET A 170 3.81 -16.31 14.08
N MET A 171 4.99 -15.69 14.10
CA MET A 171 5.77 -15.48 12.86
C MET A 171 6.22 -16.82 12.26
N ALA A 172 6.68 -17.76 13.10
CA ALA A 172 7.05 -19.10 12.66
C ALA A 172 5.86 -19.87 12.07
N LEU A 173 4.67 -19.74 12.66
CA LEU A 173 3.43 -20.31 12.12
C LEU A 173 3.10 -19.76 10.74
N LEU A 174 3.18 -18.44 10.54
CA LEU A 174 2.93 -17.81 9.23
C LEU A 174 3.92 -18.33 8.18
N MET A 175 5.19 -18.49 8.54
CA MET A 175 6.21 -19.09 7.66
C MET A 175 6.01 -20.60 7.41
N CYS A 176 5.17 -21.28 8.19
CA CYS A 176 4.78 -22.68 7.93
C CYS A 176 3.63 -22.82 6.93
N ALA A 177 3.00 -21.72 6.49
CA ALA A 177 1.91 -21.71 5.52
C ALA A 177 2.44 -21.94 4.08
N THR A 178 3.06 -23.09 3.82
CA THR A 178 3.83 -23.35 2.58
C THR A 178 2.99 -23.36 1.31
N ASP A 179 1.69 -23.68 1.41
CA ASP A 179 0.76 -23.69 0.28
C ASP A 179 0.03 -22.34 0.07
N ALA A 180 0.28 -21.36 0.95
CA ALA A 180 -0.39 -20.08 0.88
C ALA A 180 0.05 -19.27 -0.34
N LYS A 181 -0.93 -18.81 -1.11
CA LYS A 181 -0.77 -17.85 -2.22
C LYS A 181 -0.92 -16.41 -1.76
N THR A 182 -1.71 -16.20 -0.71
CA THR A 182 -1.95 -14.90 -0.10
C THR A 182 -1.62 -14.96 1.38
N ILE A 183 -0.78 -14.05 1.85
CA ILE A 183 -0.59 -13.75 3.26
C ILE A 183 -1.02 -12.32 3.51
N ASP A 184 -2.00 -12.15 4.38
CA ASP A 184 -2.60 -10.84 4.65
C ASP A 184 -2.39 -10.43 6.11
N LEU A 185 -1.50 -9.47 6.28
CA LEU A 185 -1.05 -8.90 7.55
C LEU A 185 -1.47 -7.43 7.63
N THR A 186 -2.56 -7.05 6.97
CA THR A 186 -3.06 -5.67 6.97
C THR A 186 -3.29 -5.18 8.40
N GLY A 187 -2.53 -4.15 8.78
CA GLY A 187 -2.64 -3.41 10.02
C GLY A 187 -2.31 -4.19 11.30
N ILE A 188 -1.63 -5.35 11.23
CA ILE A 188 -1.32 -6.15 12.42
C ILE A 188 -0.49 -5.40 13.46
N VAL A 189 0.36 -4.45 13.05
CA VAL A 189 1.19 -3.62 13.97
C VAL A 189 0.73 -2.17 14.07
N SER A 190 -0.43 -1.83 13.49
CA SER A 190 -0.97 -0.46 13.43
C SER A 190 -1.13 0.23 14.79
N GLN A 191 -1.39 -0.54 15.86
CA GLN A 191 -1.58 -0.04 17.22
C GLN A 191 -0.32 -0.10 18.09
N VAL A 192 0.78 -0.68 17.59
CA VAL A 192 2.07 -0.65 18.30
C VAL A 192 2.56 0.80 18.31
N SER A 193 2.95 1.35 19.45
CA SER A 193 3.21 2.79 19.57
C SER A 193 4.47 3.25 18.86
N ASP A 194 5.54 2.46 18.91
CA ASP A 194 6.84 2.79 18.33
C ASP A 194 6.94 2.29 16.87
N PRO A 195 7.04 3.19 15.88
CA PRO A 195 7.19 2.82 14.48
C PRO A 195 8.46 1.99 14.17
N ALA A 196 9.54 2.17 14.93
CA ALA A 196 10.75 1.35 14.77
C ALA A 196 10.52 -0.09 15.22
N ILE A 197 9.65 -0.32 16.19
CA ILE A 197 9.26 -1.68 16.59
C ILE A 197 8.32 -2.30 15.56
N ARG A 198 7.38 -1.54 14.98
CA ARG A 198 6.49 -2.03 13.92
C ARG A 198 7.26 -2.68 12.79
N ILE A 199 8.26 -1.98 12.25
CA ILE A 199 9.03 -2.48 11.12
C ILE A 199 9.93 -3.67 11.50
N LYS A 200 10.47 -3.71 12.72
CA LYS A 200 11.21 -4.87 13.24
C LYS A 200 10.32 -6.10 13.42
N MET A 201 9.07 -5.92 13.85
CA MET A 201 8.11 -7.01 13.94
C MET A 201 7.76 -7.55 12.55
N LEU A 202 7.52 -6.68 11.57
CA LEU A 202 7.28 -7.09 10.19
C LEU A 202 8.49 -7.79 9.57
N ALA A 203 9.72 -7.33 9.88
CA ALA A 203 10.98 -7.92 9.39
C ALA A 203 11.19 -9.38 9.81
N MET A 204 10.44 -9.88 10.80
CA MET A 204 10.52 -11.29 11.24
C MET A 204 9.74 -12.24 10.33
N PHE A 205 8.83 -11.71 9.50
CA PHE A 205 8.17 -12.50 8.48
C PHE A 205 9.03 -12.55 7.22
N ARG A 206 9.41 -13.75 6.79
CA ARG A 206 10.32 -13.97 5.66
C ARG A 206 9.58 -14.63 4.50
N THR A 207 9.65 -14.01 3.33
CA THR A 207 8.91 -14.48 2.14
C THR A 207 9.73 -15.40 1.25
N ASP A 208 11.05 -15.42 1.41
CA ASP A 208 11.96 -16.27 0.65
C ASP A 208 11.71 -17.78 0.86
N ASP A 209 11.19 -18.15 2.03
CA ASP A 209 10.81 -19.54 2.36
C ASP A 209 9.42 -19.94 1.79
N MET A 210 8.63 -18.99 1.26
CA MET A 210 7.24 -19.19 0.85
C MET A 210 7.07 -19.28 -0.67
N LYS A 211 7.40 -20.44 -1.24
CA LYS A 211 7.46 -20.63 -2.71
C LYS A 211 6.11 -20.53 -3.45
N SER A 212 4.99 -20.65 -2.72
CA SER A 212 3.65 -20.52 -3.29
C SER A 212 3.10 -19.09 -3.21
N LEU A 213 3.77 -18.19 -2.48
CA LEU A 213 3.27 -16.85 -2.17
C LEU A 213 3.31 -15.94 -3.40
N THR A 214 2.14 -15.46 -3.83
CA THR A 214 1.97 -14.55 -4.96
C THR A 214 1.45 -13.17 -4.56
N GLU A 215 0.84 -13.07 -3.37
CA GLU A 215 0.23 -11.85 -2.85
C GLU A 215 0.61 -11.66 -1.38
N LEU A 216 1.09 -10.46 -1.04
CA LEU A 216 1.42 -10.08 0.33
C LEU A 216 0.78 -8.72 0.65
N ASP A 217 -0.20 -8.75 1.55
CA ASP A 217 -0.90 -7.55 2.01
C ASP A 217 -0.27 -7.05 3.32
N LEU A 218 0.31 -5.86 3.27
CA LEU A 218 0.95 -5.20 4.40
C LEU A 218 0.35 -3.82 4.71
N GLY A 219 -0.76 -3.44 4.08
CA GLY A 219 -1.33 -2.11 4.24
C GLY A 219 -1.73 -1.78 5.69
N TYR A 220 -1.88 -0.49 6.00
CA TYR A 220 -2.25 0.05 7.33
C TYR A 220 -1.30 -0.28 8.49
N ASN A 221 -0.09 -0.78 8.25
CA ASN A 221 0.87 -1.04 9.32
C ASN A 221 1.63 0.21 9.76
N ASN A 222 1.62 1.28 8.96
CA ASN A 222 2.22 2.58 9.26
C ASN A 222 3.70 2.46 9.69
N PHE A 223 4.52 1.73 8.90
CA PHE A 223 5.95 1.57 9.16
C PHE A 223 6.83 2.70 8.59
N GLY A 224 6.30 3.49 7.65
CA GLY A 224 7.00 4.55 6.92
C GLY A 224 7.76 5.55 7.79
N PRO A 225 7.22 6.03 8.93
CA PRO A 225 7.93 6.95 9.82
C PRO A 225 9.28 6.44 10.37
N ALA A 226 9.57 5.13 10.28
CA ALA A 226 10.80 4.51 10.80
C ALA A 226 11.80 4.02 9.74
N VAL A 227 11.56 4.31 8.45
CA VAL A 227 12.42 3.91 7.33
C VAL A 227 13.88 4.38 7.49
N GLY A 228 14.12 5.48 8.20
CA GLY A 228 15.48 6.00 8.49
C GLY A 228 15.99 5.80 9.92
N THR A 229 15.18 5.28 10.84
CA THR A 229 15.48 5.30 12.29
C THR A 229 15.40 3.94 12.97
N SER A 230 14.91 2.91 12.28
CA SER A 230 14.69 1.57 12.83
C SER A 230 15.96 0.71 13.00
N GLY A 231 17.15 1.24 12.69
CA GLY A 231 18.39 0.48 12.72
C GLY A 231 18.37 -0.66 11.70
N TRP A 232 18.58 -1.90 12.16
CA TRP A 232 18.55 -3.08 11.29
C TRP A 232 17.14 -3.44 10.77
N GLY A 233 16.09 -2.90 11.41
CA GLY A 233 14.70 -3.27 11.13
C GLY A 233 14.32 -3.04 9.67
N TYR A 234 14.58 -1.84 9.15
CA TYR A 234 14.26 -1.53 7.75
C TYR A 234 15.08 -2.37 6.77
N TYR A 235 16.40 -2.49 6.99
CA TYR A 235 17.27 -3.33 6.17
C TYR A 235 16.73 -4.75 6.04
N SER A 236 16.39 -5.35 7.18
CA SER A 236 15.92 -6.73 7.23
C SER A 236 14.52 -6.87 6.64
N PHE A 237 13.66 -5.87 6.84
CA PHE A 237 12.32 -5.83 6.25
C PHE A 237 12.38 -5.81 4.72
N TYR A 238 13.11 -4.87 4.11
CA TYR A 238 13.17 -4.86 2.64
C TYR A 238 13.95 -6.06 2.09
N SER A 239 15.00 -6.54 2.78
CA SER A 239 15.86 -7.61 2.24
C SER A 239 15.31 -9.03 2.43
N ASN A 240 14.33 -9.24 3.31
CA ASN A 240 13.82 -10.58 3.63
C ASN A 240 12.28 -10.67 3.62
N THR A 241 11.59 -9.62 4.04
CA THR A 241 10.11 -9.59 3.99
C THR A 241 9.64 -9.17 2.61
N LEU A 242 10.18 -8.08 2.06
CA LEU A 242 9.83 -7.61 0.72
C LEU A 242 10.60 -8.33 -0.39
N HIS A 243 11.63 -9.11 -0.05
CA HIS A 243 12.45 -9.81 -1.02
C HIS A 243 11.86 -11.18 -1.38
N SER A 244 10.95 -11.19 -2.34
CA SER A 244 10.37 -12.42 -2.89
C SER A 244 10.72 -12.58 -4.36
N SER A 245 10.78 -13.85 -4.82
CA SER A 245 10.90 -14.21 -6.23
C SER A 245 9.58 -14.63 -6.86
N THR A 246 8.51 -14.70 -6.05
CA THR A 246 7.19 -15.22 -6.46
C THR A 246 6.05 -14.24 -6.22
N VAL A 247 6.22 -13.26 -5.32
CA VAL A 247 5.16 -12.27 -5.05
C VAL A 247 5.02 -11.32 -6.24
N GLU A 248 3.82 -11.30 -6.81
CA GLU A 248 3.43 -10.46 -7.94
C GLU A 248 2.54 -9.29 -7.48
N THR A 249 1.88 -9.40 -6.32
CA THR A 249 0.98 -8.38 -5.78
C THR A 249 1.41 -7.95 -4.39
N TRP A 250 1.59 -6.65 -4.21
CA TRP A 250 1.98 -6.02 -2.95
C TRP A 250 0.95 -4.98 -2.53
N ASP A 251 0.43 -5.08 -1.31
CA ASP A 251 -0.25 -3.96 -0.66
C ASP A 251 0.66 -3.26 0.35
N LEU A 252 1.08 -2.06 0.01
CA LEU A 252 1.89 -1.14 0.82
C LEU A 252 1.15 0.19 1.05
N SER A 253 -0.19 0.16 1.05
CA SER A 253 -1.04 1.33 1.26
C SER A 253 -1.10 1.75 2.73
N TYR A 254 -1.34 3.04 3.00
CA TYR A 254 -1.45 3.57 4.37
C TYR A 254 -0.24 3.30 5.29
N GLU A 255 0.96 3.20 4.70
CA GLU A 255 2.20 2.96 5.45
C GLU A 255 2.83 4.23 6.00
N GLY A 256 2.33 5.41 5.64
CA GLY A 256 2.90 6.68 6.06
C GLY A 256 4.28 6.93 5.44
N LEU A 257 4.56 6.31 4.29
CA LEU A 257 5.78 6.55 3.53
C LEU A 257 5.78 7.99 2.99
N THR A 258 6.90 8.68 3.14
CA THR A 258 7.15 10.01 2.54
C THR A 258 8.02 9.95 1.28
N SER A 259 8.72 8.83 1.09
CA SER A 259 9.53 8.56 -0.08
C SER A 259 9.51 7.06 -0.40
N LEU A 260 9.56 6.72 -1.68
CA LEU A 260 9.92 5.37 -2.11
C LEU A 260 11.40 5.37 -2.46
N ASP A 261 12.23 4.77 -1.59
CA ASP A 261 13.65 4.68 -1.84
C ASP A 261 14.02 3.52 -2.76
N SER A 262 15.22 3.61 -3.33
CA SER A 262 15.75 2.58 -4.24
C SER A 262 15.86 1.18 -3.63
N GLN A 263 16.05 1.04 -2.32
CA GLN A 263 16.18 -0.27 -1.67
C GLN A 263 14.84 -1.00 -1.60
N LEU A 264 13.76 -0.30 -1.23
CA LEU A 264 12.41 -0.86 -1.26
C LEU A 264 12.05 -1.29 -2.69
N LEU A 265 12.25 -0.40 -3.66
CA LEU A 265 11.91 -0.66 -5.05
C LEU A 265 12.68 -1.84 -5.64
N MET A 266 13.97 -1.99 -5.32
CA MET A 266 14.77 -3.12 -5.81
C MET A 266 14.32 -4.46 -5.25
N ASN A 267 13.74 -4.50 -4.05
CA ASN A 267 13.47 -5.76 -3.37
C ASN A 267 12.08 -6.33 -3.63
N ILE A 268 11.08 -5.50 -3.91
CA ILE A 268 9.76 -5.99 -4.38
C ILE A 268 9.89 -6.81 -5.69
N GLY A 269 11.00 -6.67 -6.42
CA GLY A 269 11.42 -7.64 -7.43
C GLY A 269 10.75 -7.45 -8.80
N ASN A 270 11.38 -7.98 -9.85
CA ASN A 270 10.97 -7.78 -11.26
C ASN A 270 9.73 -8.59 -11.64
N GLN A 271 9.31 -9.53 -10.81
CA GLN A 271 8.07 -10.27 -10.98
C GLN A 271 6.85 -9.50 -10.45
N THR A 272 7.04 -8.36 -9.80
CA THR A 272 5.94 -7.51 -9.36
C THR A 272 5.08 -7.07 -10.55
N ARG A 273 3.77 -7.25 -10.43
CA ARG A 273 2.75 -6.79 -11.38
C ARG A 273 1.90 -5.70 -10.77
N ASN A 274 1.49 -5.90 -9.53
CA ASN A 274 0.54 -5.04 -8.85
C ASN A 274 1.18 -4.46 -7.58
N VAL A 275 1.17 -3.14 -7.46
CA VAL A 275 1.63 -2.46 -6.25
C VAL A 275 0.59 -1.43 -5.84
N ASN A 276 -0.03 -1.65 -4.68
CA ASN A 276 -0.87 -0.66 -4.05
C ASN A 276 -0.02 0.20 -3.10
N LEU A 277 0.19 1.46 -3.47
CA LEU A 277 0.91 2.48 -2.68
C LEU A 277 -0.04 3.59 -2.23
N ALA A 278 -1.35 3.35 -2.30
CA ALA A 278 -2.36 4.36 -2.05
C ALA A 278 -2.30 4.92 -0.63
N SER A 279 -2.72 6.17 -0.48
CA SER A 279 -2.90 6.86 0.80
C SER A 279 -1.67 6.79 1.73
N ASN A 280 -0.48 6.83 1.13
CA ASN A 280 0.74 7.23 1.80
C ASN A 280 0.85 8.77 1.82
N SER A 281 2.01 9.28 2.21
CA SER A 281 2.33 10.72 2.19
C SER A 281 3.51 10.99 1.25
N LEU A 282 3.57 10.28 0.10
CA LEU A 282 4.72 10.31 -0.79
C LEU A 282 4.97 11.71 -1.34
N ILE A 283 6.23 12.16 -1.22
CA ILE A 283 6.76 13.41 -1.76
C ILE A 283 7.70 13.09 -2.92
N THR A 284 8.56 12.09 -2.78
CA THR A 284 9.53 11.70 -3.82
C THR A 284 9.47 10.21 -4.11
N ILE A 285 9.83 9.86 -5.35
CA ILE A 285 10.06 8.48 -5.77
C ILE A 285 11.48 8.43 -6.34
N ASP A 286 12.36 7.67 -5.68
CA ASP A 286 13.74 7.54 -6.10
C ASP A 286 13.85 6.86 -7.47
N TRP A 287 14.99 7.08 -8.11
CA TRP A 287 15.28 6.59 -9.44
C TRP A 287 15.11 5.06 -9.58
N ASN A 288 14.12 4.64 -10.37
CA ASN A 288 13.75 3.24 -10.61
C ASN A 288 14.59 2.62 -11.77
N ASN A 289 15.87 2.39 -11.52
CA ASN A 289 16.85 1.92 -12.51
C ASN A 289 16.68 0.45 -12.97
N GLY A 290 15.70 -0.29 -12.41
CA GLY A 290 15.43 -1.69 -12.76
C GLY A 290 14.06 -1.94 -13.36
N ASN A 291 13.23 -0.91 -13.59
CA ASN A 291 11.83 -1.05 -13.99
C ASN A 291 10.98 -1.83 -12.97
N TRP A 292 11.31 -1.78 -11.67
CA TRP A 292 10.65 -2.60 -10.65
C TRP A 292 9.15 -2.32 -10.52
N LEU A 293 8.76 -1.03 -10.61
CA LEU A 293 7.35 -0.64 -10.75
C LEU A 293 6.81 -0.81 -12.17
N ALA A 294 7.66 -0.88 -13.19
CA ALA A 294 7.28 -0.74 -14.61
C ALA A 294 7.72 -1.93 -15.47
N GLY A 295 7.72 -3.14 -14.92
CA GLY A 295 8.04 -4.35 -15.65
C GLY A 295 7.53 -5.52 -14.85
N PRO A 296 6.75 -6.47 -15.41
CA PRO A 296 6.58 -6.83 -16.83
C PRO A 296 5.14 -7.16 -17.27
N GLY A 297 4.63 -6.54 -18.35
CA GLY A 297 3.40 -6.97 -19.05
C GLY A 297 2.31 -5.90 -19.09
N ASP A 298 1.43 -6.00 -20.10
CA ASP A 298 0.31 -5.08 -20.34
C ASP A 298 -0.80 -5.15 -19.26
N ASP A 299 -0.59 -5.92 -18.19
CA ASP A 299 -1.57 -6.29 -17.15
C ASP A 299 -1.18 -5.89 -15.72
N GLY A 300 -0.05 -5.18 -15.54
CA GLY A 300 0.32 -4.64 -14.22
C GLY A 300 -0.56 -3.48 -13.77
N ASN A 301 -0.57 -3.17 -12.47
CA ASN A 301 -1.27 -2.02 -11.91
C ASN A 301 -0.50 -1.35 -10.77
N ILE A 302 -0.44 -0.02 -10.78
CA ILE A 302 0.19 0.75 -9.71
C ILE A 302 -0.83 1.76 -9.20
N ASP A 303 -1.16 1.65 -7.92
CA ASP A 303 -2.06 2.60 -7.27
C ASP A 303 -1.27 3.60 -6.43
N LEU A 304 -1.20 4.86 -6.88
CA LEU A 304 -0.63 5.99 -6.15
C LEU A 304 -1.73 6.94 -5.63
N SER A 305 -3.01 6.58 -5.71
CA SER A 305 -4.12 7.41 -5.25
C SER A 305 -3.94 7.88 -3.80
N GLY A 306 -4.45 9.07 -3.46
CA GLY A 306 -4.27 9.66 -2.13
C GLY A 306 -2.88 10.28 -1.87
N ASN A 307 -1.87 10.04 -2.70
CA ASN A 307 -0.53 10.67 -2.56
C ASN A 307 -0.45 12.05 -3.22
N ASN A 308 -1.23 13.01 -2.73
CA ASN A 308 -1.40 14.32 -3.39
C ASN A 308 -0.17 15.25 -3.38
N GLN A 309 0.93 14.84 -2.75
CA GLN A 309 2.13 15.67 -2.55
C GLN A 309 3.34 15.23 -3.36
N ILE A 310 3.18 14.26 -4.25
CA ILE A 310 4.29 13.79 -5.07
C ILE A 310 4.82 14.98 -5.88
N ASN A 311 6.09 15.29 -5.70
CA ASN A 311 6.76 16.38 -6.36
C ASN A 311 7.14 15.99 -7.79
N SER A 312 6.22 16.20 -8.72
CA SER A 312 6.44 15.94 -10.15
C SER A 312 7.53 16.80 -10.80
N THR A 313 8.10 17.79 -10.11
CA THR A 313 9.24 18.59 -10.62
C THR A 313 10.60 18.00 -10.25
N ASP A 314 10.65 17.10 -9.25
CA ASP A 314 11.86 16.33 -8.98
C ASP A 314 12.17 15.39 -10.17
N ARG A 315 13.41 15.40 -10.65
CA ARG A 315 13.75 14.73 -11.92
C ARG A 315 13.56 13.22 -11.84
N ASN A 316 13.93 12.61 -10.73
CA ASN A 316 13.80 11.17 -10.53
C ASN A 316 12.32 10.80 -10.45
N THR A 317 11.57 11.52 -9.63
CA THR A 317 10.13 11.33 -9.45
C THR A 317 9.39 11.46 -10.78
N LEU A 318 9.65 12.53 -11.54
CA LEU A 318 9.07 12.76 -12.87
C LEU A 318 9.33 11.60 -13.82
N ASP A 319 10.58 11.14 -13.91
CA ASP A 319 10.94 10.05 -14.82
C ASP A 319 10.28 8.73 -14.41
N VAL A 320 10.10 8.46 -13.11
CA VAL A 320 9.35 7.30 -12.65
C VAL A 320 7.88 7.43 -13.00
N LEU A 321 7.24 8.57 -12.69
CA LEU A 321 5.82 8.82 -12.99
C LEU A 321 5.50 8.67 -14.49
N LEU A 322 6.33 9.26 -15.35
CA LEU A 322 6.19 9.13 -16.82
C LEU A 322 6.34 7.68 -17.27
N LYS A 323 7.27 6.94 -16.68
CA LYS A 323 7.54 5.55 -17.02
C LYS A 323 6.41 4.62 -16.59
N VAL A 324 5.91 4.75 -15.37
CA VAL A 324 4.79 3.93 -14.87
C VAL A 324 3.51 4.23 -15.65
N SER A 325 3.25 5.51 -15.94
CA SER A 325 2.11 5.93 -16.75
C SER A 325 2.23 5.55 -18.23
N GLY A 326 3.45 5.28 -18.72
CA GLY A 326 3.73 4.95 -20.11
C GLY A 326 3.83 3.45 -20.38
N ASN A 327 3.93 2.63 -19.34
CA ASN A 327 3.83 1.19 -19.44
C ASN A 327 2.35 0.82 -19.55
N GLY A 328 1.96 -0.12 -20.42
CA GLY A 328 0.55 -0.43 -20.77
C GLY A 328 -0.39 -0.83 -19.61
N SER A 329 0.14 -0.87 -18.38
CA SER A 329 -0.54 -1.00 -17.09
C SER A 329 -1.49 0.15 -16.75
N THR A 330 -2.49 -0.14 -15.93
CA THR A 330 -3.29 0.89 -15.25
C THR A 330 -2.42 1.57 -14.18
N THR A 331 -2.20 2.87 -14.30
CA THR A 331 -1.60 3.68 -13.22
C THR A 331 -2.66 4.62 -12.68
N VAL A 332 -2.90 4.55 -11.36
CA VAL A 332 -3.86 5.40 -10.66
C VAL A 332 -3.07 6.53 -10.01
N LEU A 333 -3.09 7.72 -10.60
CA LEU A 333 -2.47 8.92 -10.02
C LEU A 333 -3.53 9.82 -9.39
N PRO A 334 -3.21 10.60 -8.34
CA PRO A 334 -4.07 11.73 -7.96
C PRO A 334 -4.16 12.77 -9.09
N ASP A 335 -5.31 13.43 -9.24
CA ASP A 335 -5.54 14.42 -10.31
C ASP A 335 -4.46 15.53 -10.30
N THR A 336 -4.08 16.02 -9.12
CA THR A 336 -3.03 17.05 -8.98
C THR A 336 -1.69 16.55 -9.51
N VAL A 337 -1.31 15.33 -9.14
CA VAL A 337 -0.03 14.70 -9.57
C VAL A 337 -0.01 14.46 -11.07
N ALA A 338 -1.12 14.03 -11.66
CA ALA A 338 -1.25 13.82 -13.11
C ALA A 338 -1.06 15.14 -13.89
N ASN A 339 -1.73 16.22 -13.46
CA ASN A 339 -1.60 17.55 -14.06
C ASN A 339 -0.19 18.13 -13.88
N ASP A 340 0.38 18.02 -12.67
CA ASP A 340 1.73 18.47 -12.36
C ASP A 340 2.79 17.68 -13.15
N MET A 341 2.60 16.36 -13.32
CA MET A 341 3.49 15.51 -14.13
C MET A 341 3.53 15.98 -15.58
N VAL A 342 2.37 16.23 -16.21
CA VAL A 342 2.32 16.71 -17.61
C VAL A 342 3.00 18.07 -17.73
N THR A 343 2.67 19.01 -16.84
CA THR A 343 3.25 20.37 -16.87
C THR A 343 4.77 20.34 -16.61
N ALA A 344 5.23 19.52 -15.67
CA ALA A 344 6.66 19.35 -15.39
C ALA A 344 7.40 18.68 -16.55
N ALA A 345 6.79 17.70 -17.23
CA ALA A 345 7.37 17.07 -18.41
C ALA A 345 7.58 18.06 -19.57
N ILE A 346 6.62 18.96 -19.77
CA ILE A 346 6.69 20.06 -20.72
C ILE A 346 7.84 21.01 -20.34
N ALA A 347 7.88 21.46 -19.07
CA ALA A 347 8.89 22.40 -18.58
C ALA A 347 10.31 21.83 -18.62
N ALA A 348 10.48 20.55 -18.29
CA ALA A 348 11.76 19.85 -18.32
C ALA A 348 12.22 19.47 -19.73
N ASN A 349 11.38 19.69 -20.75
CA ASN A 349 11.66 19.37 -22.15
C ASN A 349 11.96 17.87 -22.39
N VAL A 350 11.24 16.99 -21.71
CA VAL A 350 11.47 15.53 -21.75
C VAL A 350 10.51 14.83 -22.70
N GLY A 351 10.21 15.46 -23.84
CA GLY A 351 9.14 15.06 -24.77
C GLY A 351 9.24 13.66 -25.38
N LYS A 352 10.36 12.96 -25.25
CA LYS A 352 10.43 11.52 -25.60
C LYS A 352 9.77 10.61 -24.56
N SER A 353 9.72 11.06 -23.30
CA SER A 353 9.17 10.30 -22.17
C SER A 353 7.68 10.59 -21.95
N LEU A 354 7.20 11.79 -22.27
CA LEU A 354 5.76 12.06 -22.35
C LEU A 354 5.26 11.58 -23.72
N SER A 355 4.63 10.41 -23.80
CA SER A 355 4.13 9.81 -25.04
C SER A 355 2.60 9.93 -25.17
N ALA A 356 2.04 9.57 -26.33
CA ALA A 356 0.58 9.46 -26.49
C ALA A 356 -0.04 8.46 -25.50
N VAL A 357 0.67 7.37 -25.18
CA VAL A 357 0.23 6.38 -24.18
C VAL A 357 0.11 7.03 -22.79
N VAL A 358 1.14 7.78 -22.37
CA VAL A 358 1.11 8.49 -21.08
C VAL A 358 -0.07 9.46 -21.04
N LEU A 359 -0.21 10.31 -22.07
CA LEU A 359 -1.31 11.28 -22.14
C LEU A 359 -2.68 10.60 -22.13
N ASN A 360 -2.85 9.49 -22.84
CA ASN A 360 -4.09 8.73 -22.86
C ASN A 360 -4.46 8.14 -21.49
N ASN A 361 -3.44 7.73 -20.71
CA ASN A 361 -3.65 7.15 -19.39
C ASN A 361 -4.07 8.19 -18.36
N VAL A 362 -3.64 9.45 -18.51
CA VAL A 362 -4.03 10.55 -17.60
C VAL A 362 -5.08 11.51 -18.19
N ALA A 363 -5.54 11.29 -19.42
CA ALA A 363 -6.40 12.23 -20.16
C ALA A 363 -7.67 12.64 -19.41
N ALA A 364 -8.29 11.70 -18.68
CA ALA A 364 -9.50 11.97 -17.92
C ALA A 364 -9.28 12.90 -16.71
N GLN A 365 -8.02 13.01 -16.25
CA GLN A 365 -7.61 13.79 -15.09
C GLN A 365 -7.11 15.19 -15.48
N LEU A 366 -6.84 15.43 -16.76
CA LEU A 366 -6.30 16.70 -17.23
C LEU A 366 -7.31 17.84 -17.04
N ASP A 367 -6.85 18.91 -16.42
CA ASP A 367 -7.59 20.15 -16.22
C ASP A 367 -7.34 21.16 -17.36
N THR A 368 -8.05 22.29 -17.30
CA THR A 368 -7.94 23.37 -18.29
C THR A 368 -6.51 23.90 -18.38
N ASP A 369 -5.83 24.11 -17.25
CA ASP A 369 -4.50 24.72 -17.21
C ASP A 369 -3.44 23.81 -17.85
N SER A 370 -3.53 22.51 -17.60
CA SER A 370 -2.66 21.50 -18.21
C SER A 370 -2.89 21.38 -19.72
N LEU A 371 -4.15 21.50 -20.17
CA LEU A 371 -4.46 21.58 -21.60
C LEU A 371 -3.89 22.86 -22.22
N VAL A 372 -3.99 24.01 -21.54
CA VAL A 372 -3.37 25.27 -22.01
C VAL A 372 -1.86 25.13 -22.09
N ALA A 373 -1.20 24.48 -21.12
CA ALA A 373 0.23 24.23 -21.16
C ALA A 373 0.63 23.36 -22.37
N LEU A 374 -0.11 22.29 -22.64
CA LEU A 374 0.07 21.43 -23.81
C LEU A 374 -0.05 22.22 -25.13
N VAL A 375 -1.09 23.05 -25.25
CA VAL A 375 -1.36 23.88 -26.43
C VAL A 375 -0.29 24.95 -26.64
N ASN A 376 0.07 25.69 -25.59
CA ASN A 376 1.08 26.74 -25.66
C ASN A 376 2.44 26.17 -26.06
N TYR A 377 2.78 24.97 -25.58
CA TYR A 377 4.00 24.32 -25.99
C TYR A 377 3.95 23.83 -27.45
N ALA A 378 2.83 23.22 -27.86
CA ALA A 378 2.67 22.73 -29.24
C ALA A 378 2.65 23.86 -30.29
N THR A 379 2.16 25.04 -29.92
CA THR A 379 2.05 26.20 -30.81
C THR A 379 3.20 27.22 -30.65
N GLY A 380 3.94 27.16 -29.55
CA GLY A 380 5.06 28.04 -29.22
C GLY A 380 6.43 27.54 -29.72
N GLN A 381 7.47 28.36 -29.50
CA GLN A 381 8.88 28.06 -29.86
C GLN A 381 9.55 27.04 -28.91
N GLY A 382 8.88 25.93 -28.59
CA GLY A 382 9.54 24.80 -27.96
C GLY A 382 10.56 24.18 -28.93
N GLN A 383 11.80 23.98 -28.51
CA GLN A 383 12.87 23.42 -29.36
C GLN A 383 12.72 21.91 -29.63
N TYR A 384 11.65 21.27 -29.17
CA TYR A 384 11.45 19.82 -29.30
C TYR A 384 10.16 19.51 -30.05
N GLU A 385 10.29 19.07 -31.30
CA GLU A 385 9.18 18.72 -32.20
C GLU A 385 8.32 17.55 -31.70
N GLY A 386 8.82 16.74 -30.75
CA GLY A 386 8.13 15.55 -30.26
C GLY A 386 6.73 15.79 -29.66
N PHE A 387 6.48 16.92 -28.99
CA PHE A 387 5.16 17.21 -28.44
C PHE A 387 4.12 17.55 -29.51
N LYS A 388 4.55 18.24 -30.58
CA LYS A 388 3.69 18.49 -31.75
C LYS A 388 3.34 17.18 -32.44
N GLU A 389 4.32 16.28 -32.58
CA GLU A 389 4.12 14.95 -33.16
C GLU A 389 3.11 14.13 -32.36
N ILE A 390 3.12 14.22 -31.02
CA ILE A 390 2.17 13.49 -30.17
C ILE A 390 0.72 13.98 -30.37
N LEU A 391 0.48 15.29 -30.32
CA LEU A 391 -0.88 15.83 -30.54
C LEU A 391 -1.37 15.58 -31.97
N ALA A 392 -0.46 15.67 -32.95
CA ALA A 392 -0.77 15.40 -34.35
C ALA A 392 -0.95 13.90 -34.67
N SER A 393 -0.59 13.00 -33.74
CA SER A 393 -0.75 11.55 -33.91
C SER A 393 -2.21 11.11 -33.76
N ASP A 394 -2.59 10.05 -34.50
CA ASP A 394 -3.86 9.36 -34.33
C ASP A 394 -3.92 8.47 -33.09
N ASP A 395 -2.77 8.27 -32.42
CA ASP A 395 -2.64 7.47 -31.19
C ASP A 395 -3.11 8.22 -29.94
N PHE A 396 -3.14 9.56 -29.97
CA PHE A 396 -3.72 10.34 -28.87
C PHE A 396 -5.25 10.28 -28.94
N ASP A 397 -5.87 9.72 -27.91
CA ASP A 397 -7.32 9.51 -27.83
C ASP A 397 -8.01 10.67 -27.09
N VAL A 398 -8.36 11.70 -27.86
CA VAL A 398 -9.05 12.89 -27.34
C VAL A 398 -10.43 12.60 -26.73
N SER A 399 -11.01 11.42 -26.97
CA SER A 399 -12.31 11.05 -26.38
C SER A 399 -12.22 10.80 -24.87
N LYS A 400 -11.01 10.52 -24.37
CA LYS A 400 -10.71 10.33 -22.95
C LYS A 400 -10.58 11.64 -22.17
N LEU A 401 -10.43 12.78 -22.85
CA LEU A 401 -10.37 14.09 -22.20
C LEU A 401 -11.69 14.42 -21.49
N SER A 402 -11.62 15.18 -20.39
CA SER A 402 -12.84 15.66 -19.75
C SER A 402 -13.51 16.77 -20.59
N ALA A 403 -14.83 16.69 -20.73
CA ALA A 403 -15.59 17.73 -21.44
C ALA A 403 -15.48 19.09 -20.72
N SER A 404 -15.45 19.07 -19.38
CA SER A 404 -15.28 20.26 -18.54
C SER A 404 -13.96 20.99 -18.78
N ALA A 405 -12.83 20.27 -18.94
CA ALA A 405 -11.56 20.92 -19.25
C ALA A 405 -11.58 21.56 -20.64
N LEU A 406 -12.17 20.90 -21.64
CA LEU A 406 -12.32 21.46 -23.00
C LEU A 406 -13.25 22.69 -23.06
N GLN A 407 -14.27 22.72 -22.21
CA GLN A 407 -15.18 23.86 -22.06
C GLN A 407 -14.54 25.03 -21.32
N GLY A 408 -13.57 24.77 -20.44
CA GLY A 408 -12.80 25.80 -19.75
C GLY A 408 -11.81 26.58 -20.64
N LEU A 409 -11.42 26.02 -21.78
CA LEU A 409 -10.52 26.69 -22.74
C LEU A 409 -11.20 27.90 -23.40
N SER A 410 -10.46 28.99 -23.57
CA SER A 410 -10.89 30.11 -24.41
C SER A 410 -11.02 29.69 -25.87
N ASP A 411 -11.76 30.47 -26.67
CA ASP A 411 -11.92 30.19 -28.11
C ASP A 411 -10.57 30.11 -28.85
N THR A 412 -9.61 30.96 -28.45
CA THR A 412 -8.26 30.97 -29.01
C THR A 412 -7.50 29.70 -28.65
N GLU A 413 -7.49 29.30 -27.37
CA GLU A 413 -6.79 28.11 -26.88
C GLU A 413 -7.42 26.83 -27.44
N TYR A 414 -8.75 26.76 -27.51
CA TYR A 414 -9.46 25.64 -28.10
C TYR A 414 -9.18 25.50 -29.60
N THR A 415 -9.19 26.62 -30.34
CA THR A 415 -8.86 26.62 -31.77
C THR A 415 -7.41 26.17 -32.00
N ALA A 416 -6.49 26.63 -31.15
CA ALA A 416 -5.09 26.22 -31.17
C ALA A 416 -4.94 24.71 -30.90
N LEU A 417 -5.58 24.19 -29.84
CA LEU A 417 -5.63 22.74 -29.56
C LEU A 417 -6.12 21.96 -30.77
N LYS A 418 -7.30 22.33 -31.30
CA LYS A 418 -7.93 21.67 -32.43
C LYS A 418 -6.98 21.63 -33.64
N ASN A 419 -6.31 22.73 -33.96
CA ASN A 419 -5.39 22.81 -35.08
C ASN A 419 -4.09 22.00 -34.87
N SER A 420 -3.71 21.73 -33.62
CA SER A 420 -2.58 20.85 -33.28
C SER A 420 -2.91 19.36 -33.35
N LEU A 421 -4.19 18.99 -33.45
CA LEU A 421 -4.63 17.60 -33.50
C LEU A 421 -4.68 17.04 -34.93
N SER A 422 -4.58 15.72 -35.03
CA SER A 422 -4.85 14.98 -36.28
C SER A 422 -6.26 15.27 -36.81
N THR A 423 -6.48 15.10 -38.12
CA THR A 423 -7.81 15.33 -38.73
C THR A 423 -8.90 14.46 -38.11
N LYS A 424 -8.56 13.23 -37.72
CA LYS A 424 -9.46 12.31 -37.00
C LYS A 424 -9.87 12.89 -35.65
N ASN A 425 -8.89 13.40 -34.89
CA ASN A 425 -9.10 13.91 -33.54
C ASN A 425 -9.78 15.29 -33.50
N GLN A 426 -9.69 16.09 -34.57
CA GLN A 426 -10.39 17.38 -34.68
C GLN A 426 -11.93 17.26 -34.59
N ALA A 427 -12.51 16.20 -35.14
CA ALA A 427 -13.95 15.96 -35.05
C ALA A 427 -14.35 15.36 -33.69
N ALA A 428 -13.51 14.49 -33.13
CA ALA A 428 -13.75 13.86 -31.84
C ALA A 428 -13.67 14.88 -30.69
N VAL A 429 -12.69 15.79 -30.69
CA VAL A 429 -12.58 16.83 -29.67
C VAL A 429 -13.75 17.82 -29.71
N GLU A 430 -14.28 18.11 -30.90
CA GLU A 430 -15.48 18.95 -31.08
C GLU A 430 -16.73 18.28 -30.52
N THR A 431 -16.89 16.98 -30.77
CA THR A 431 -17.97 16.20 -30.18
C THR A 431 -17.84 16.20 -28.65
N LYS A 432 -16.64 15.92 -28.13
CA LYS A 432 -16.37 15.85 -26.70
C LYS A 432 -16.58 17.17 -25.96
N LYS A 433 -16.19 18.31 -26.56
CA LYS A 433 -16.45 19.64 -25.98
C LYS A 433 -17.95 19.92 -25.85
N ASN A 434 -18.73 19.46 -26.84
CA ASN A 434 -20.18 19.65 -26.89
C ASN A 434 -20.97 18.55 -26.14
N ASP A 435 -20.29 17.56 -25.54
CA ASP A 435 -20.93 16.54 -24.70
C ASP A 435 -21.56 17.21 -23.47
N SER A 436 -22.87 17.41 -23.55
CA SER A 436 -23.72 17.84 -22.43
C SER A 436 -23.83 16.78 -21.32
N THR A 437 -23.39 15.55 -21.59
CA THR A 437 -23.26 14.44 -20.63
C THR A 437 -22.03 14.55 -19.73
N GLY A 438 -21.10 15.46 -20.03
CA GLY A 438 -20.03 15.87 -19.11
C GLY A 438 -20.49 16.84 -18.02
N GLY A 439 -21.71 17.38 -18.15
CA GLY A 439 -22.48 17.81 -16.99
C GLY A 439 -22.88 16.58 -16.20
N SER A 440 -21.98 16.10 -15.35
CA SER A 440 -22.30 15.17 -14.28
C SER A 440 -23.65 15.56 -13.68
N THR A 441 -24.67 14.73 -13.92
CA THR A 441 -25.79 14.58 -12.97
C THR A 441 -25.37 13.78 -11.75
N GLY A 442 -24.08 13.42 -11.63
CA GLY A 442 -23.50 13.10 -10.33
C GLY A 442 -23.88 14.24 -9.40
N SER A 443 -24.51 13.85 -8.30
CA SER A 443 -24.91 14.77 -7.26
C SER A 443 -23.77 15.76 -7.07
N THR A 444 -24.01 17.06 -7.26
CA THR A 444 -23.01 18.07 -6.93
C THR A 444 -22.52 17.74 -5.54
N ALA A 445 -21.24 17.38 -5.43
CA ALA A 445 -20.59 17.13 -4.17
C ALA A 445 -20.88 18.34 -3.30
N ASN A 446 -21.69 18.15 -2.26
CA ASN A 446 -22.08 19.22 -1.37
C ASN A 446 -21.48 18.89 -0.02
N LEU A 447 -20.68 19.82 0.49
CA LEU A 447 -20.10 19.73 1.81
C LEU A 447 -20.45 21.00 2.56
N ALA A 448 -21.25 20.84 3.60
CA ALA A 448 -21.53 21.88 4.57
C ALA A 448 -20.78 21.55 5.87
N THR A 449 -19.92 22.48 6.28
CA THR A 449 -19.20 22.41 7.55
C THR A 449 -19.86 23.36 8.55
N SER A 450 -20.12 22.91 9.77
CA SER A 450 -20.61 23.78 10.84
C SER A 450 -19.94 23.46 12.17
N GLY A 451 -19.87 24.46 13.04
CA GLY A 451 -19.13 24.39 14.30
C GLY A 451 -17.66 24.79 14.16
N ALA A 452 -16.96 24.79 15.28
CA ALA A 452 -15.55 25.12 15.37
C ALA A 452 -14.94 24.36 16.56
N TRP A 453 -13.65 24.08 16.46
CA TRP A 453 -12.88 23.59 17.60
C TRP A 453 -12.18 24.75 18.29
N GLN A 454 -12.19 24.72 19.60
CA GLN A 454 -11.43 25.65 20.43
C GLN A 454 -10.46 24.88 21.30
N PHE A 455 -9.21 25.27 21.30
CA PHE A 455 -8.18 24.66 22.14
C PHE A 455 -7.72 25.69 23.16
N VAL A 456 -7.64 25.29 24.43
CA VAL A 456 -7.16 26.14 25.52
C VAL A 456 -5.89 25.52 26.07
N TYR A 457 -4.77 26.23 25.92
CA TYR A 457 -3.46 25.80 26.39
C TYR A 457 -2.98 26.71 27.52
N GLN A 458 -2.48 26.11 28.59
CA GLN A 458 -1.84 26.81 29.70
C GLN A 458 -0.32 26.70 29.55
N LEU A 459 0.37 27.84 29.47
CA LEU A 459 1.83 27.86 29.36
C LEU A 459 2.49 27.06 30.49
N GLY A 460 3.50 26.26 30.13
CA GLY A 460 4.25 25.41 31.06
C GLY A 460 3.59 24.07 31.35
N THR A 461 2.48 23.73 30.69
CA THR A 461 1.86 22.40 30.75
C THR A 461 2.25 21.55 29.53
N ASP A 462 1.91 20.26 29.55
CA ASP A 462 2.19 19.38 28.42
C ASP A 462 1.36 19.78 27.19
N ALA A 463 2.05 20.08 26.09
CA ALA A 463 1.46 20.47 24.82
C ALA A 463 1.34 19.31 23.82
N SER A 464 1.61 18.07 24.25
CA SER A 464 1.54 16.87 23.38
C SER A 464 0.11 16.44 23.06
N ALA A 465 -0.89 16.80 23.89
CA ALA A 465 -2.28 16.39 23.73
C ALA A 465 -3.29 17.38 24.35
N ILE A 466 -3.35 18.59 23.81
CA ILE A 466 -4.31 19.63 24.23
C ILE A 466 -5.71 19.24 23.73
N LYS A 467 -6.64 19.01 24.64
CA LYS A 467 -8.01 18.62 24.28
C LYS A 467 -8.78 19.81 23.69
N GLY A 468 -9.37 19.59 22.53
CA GLY A 468 -10.28 20.55 21.91
C GLY A 468 -11.67 20.49 22.51
N LEU A 469 -12.28 21.66 22.59
CA LEU A 469 -13.67 21.90 22.96
C LEU A 469 -14.50 22.12 21.70
N GLY A 470 -15.80 21.84 21.79
CA GLY A 470 -16.74 21.96 20.68
C GLY A 470 -16.76 20.73 19.78
N ALA A 471 -17.49 20.85 18.68
CA ALA A 471 -17.62 19.81 17.67
C ALA A 471 -17.65 20.45 16.28
N LEU A 472 -17.06 19.74 15.31
CA LEU A 472 -17.18 20.06 13.90
C LEU A 472 -18.16 19.06 13.28
N ASN A 473 -19.19 19.56 12.63
CA ASN A 473 -20.15 18.74 11.90
C ASN A 473 -19.93 18.93 10.41
N LEU A 474 -19.69 17.82 9.71
CA LEU A 474 -19.62 17.74 8.27
C LEU A 474 -20.88 17.05 7.79
N SER A 475 -21.65 17.73 6.96
CA SER A 475 -22.85 17.18 6.34
C SER A 475 -22.79 17.35 4.83
N GLY A 476 -23.28 16.37 4.08
CA GLY A 476 -23.09 16.41 2.64
C GLY A 476 -23.37 15.11 1.93
N THR A 477 -22.93 15.04 0.68
CA THR A 477 -22.89 13.83 -0.12
C THR A 477 -21.49 13.72 -0.70
N LEU A 478 -20.86 12.55 -0.51
CA LEU A 478 -19.62 12.18 -1.18
C LEU A 478 -20.02 11.27 -2.35
N PRO A 479 -19.97 11.76 -3.60
CA PRO A 479 -20.31 10.97 -4.77
C PRO A 479 -19.48 9.70 -4.90
N ASN A 480 -20.00 8.73 -5.64
CA ASN A 480 -19.22 7.53 -5.97
C ASN A 480 -17.93 7.89 -6.71
N GLY A 481 -16.82 7.25 -6.34
CA GLY A 481 -15.51 7.52 -6.91
C GLY A 481 -14.97 8.88 -6.48
N GLN A 482 -15.28 9.37 -5.27
CA GLN A 482 -14.70 10.59 -4.72
C GLN A 482 -14.18 10.40 -3.29
N SER A 483 -13.18 11.21 -2.93
CA SER A 483 -12.52 11.25 -1.62
C SER A 483 -12.73 12.61 -0.97
N LEU A 484 -13.04 12.58 0.32
CA LEU A 484 -13.01 13.74 1.21
C LEU A 484 -11.59 13.89 1.76
N MET A 485 -11.00 15.03 1.49
CA MET A 485 -9.63 15.39 1.82
C MET A 485 -9.62 16.55 2.82
N LEU A 486 -8.58 16.61 3.66
CA LEU A 486 -8.40 17.65 4.67
C LEU A 486 -6.98 18.20 4.64
N SER A 487 -6.85 19.51 4.60
CA SER A 487 -5.59 20.22 4.83
C SER A 487 -5.75 21.29 5.90
N MET A 488 -4.61 21.71 6.47
CA MET A 488 -4.57 22.75 7.48
C MET A 488 -3.47 23.75 7.14
N ALA A 489 -3.85 25.03 7.09
CA ALA A 489 -2.88 26.10 7.02
C ALA A 489 -2.26 26.35 8.40
N PRO A 490 -1.08 26.98 8.47
CA PRO A 490 -0.49 27.42 9.73
C PRO A 490 -1.41 28.35 10.48
N TRP A 491 -1.36 28.27 11.80
CA TRP A 491 -2.15 29.14 12.65
C TRP A 491 -1.37 30.40 12.94
N THR A 492 -2.02 31.55 12.83
CA THR A 492 -1.37 32.85 12.96
C THR A 492 -1.98 33.67 14.08
N SER A 493 -1.11 34.43 14.76
CA SER A 493 -1.46 35.48 15.72
C SER A 493 -0.52 36.66 15.49
N GLY A 494 -0.99 37.67 14.75
CA GLY A 494 -0.12 38.75 14.27
C GLY A 494 1.02 38.23 13.40
N ASN A 495 2.26 38.48 13.81
CA ASN A 495 3.47 38.02 13.10
C ASN A 495 3.95 36.64 13.57
N THR A 496 3.32 36.04 14.58
CA THR A 496 3.69 34.73 15.09
C THR A 496 2.88 33.65 14.38
N GLN A 497 3.57 32.61 13.94
CA GLN A 497 2.96 31.46 13.27
C GLN A 497 3.32 30.17 14.01
N ILE A 498 2.36 29.26 14.10
CA ILE A 498 2.56 27.90 14.59
C ILE A 498 2.02 26.88 13.58
N ASN A 499 2.67 25.72 13.48
CA ASN A 499 2.25 24.59 12.65
C ASN A 499 1.74 23.44 13.52
N PRO A 500 0.54 23.52 14.12
CA PRO A 500 0.05 22.47 15.02
C PRO A 500 -0.21 21.16 14.29
N THR A 501 -0.28 20.07 15.04
CA THR A 501 -0.89 18.80 14.59
C THR A 501 -2.23 18.64 15.27
N ILE A 502 -3.28 18.31 14.52
CA ILE A 502 -4.59 17.96 15.09
C ILE A 502 -4.86 16.49 14.81
N ASN A 503 -5.16 15.74 15.87
CA ASN A 503 -5.60 14.37 15.79
C ASN A 503 -7.07 14.27 16.18
N PHE A 504 -7.86 13.49 15.44
CA PHE A 504 -9.23 13.21 15.80
C PHE A 504 -9.65 11.84 15.25
N ALA A 505 -10.62 11.23 15.92
CA ALA A 505 -11.19 9.98 15.48
C ALA A 505 -12.42 10.24 14.60
N LEU A 506 -12.51 9.48 13.51
CA LEU A 506 -13.68 9.40 12.65
C LEU A 506 -14.11 7.95 12.56
N ARG A 507 -15.24 7.62 13.19
CA ARG A 507 -15.76 6.24 13.29
C ARG A 507 -14.68 5.29 13.84
N ASN A 508 -13.95 4.60 12.97
CA ASN A 508 -12.94 3.59 13.30
C ASN A 508 -11.52 3.98 12.84
N THR A 509 -11.32 5.17 12.29
CA THR A 509 -10.03 5.65 11.77
C THR A 509 -9.58 6.88 12.55
N SER A 510 -8.31 6.92 12.94
CA SER A 510 -7.68 8.12 13.48
C SER A 510 -7.11 8.95 12.33
N VAL A 511 -7.47 10.23 12.27
CA VAL A 511 -6.95 11.19 11.29
C VAL A 511 -6.00 12.13 12.01
N SER A 512 -4.81 12.34 11.45
CA SER A 512 -3.81 13.28 11.95
C SER A 512 -3.48 14.29 10.85
N VAL A 513 -3.86 15.55 11.04
CA VAL A 513 -3.57 16.64 10.11
C VAL A 513 -2.53 17.58 10.71
N ILE A 514 -1.45 17.81 9.96
CA ILE A 514 -0.37 18.72 10.35
C ILE A 514 -0.53 20.01 9.55
N ALA A 515 -0.40 21.17 10.19
CA ALA A 515 -0.40 22.45 9.49
C ALA A 515 0.80 22.56 8.55
N ASN A 516 0.57 23.01 7.31
CA ASN A 516 1.54 22.90 6.20
C ASN A 516 2.00 21.46 5.90
N GLY A 517 1.32 20.46 6.46
CA GLY A 517 1.57 19.05 6.18
C GLY A 517 0.78 18.55 4.99
N SER A 518 0.84 17.24 4.80
CA SER A 518 0.13 16.53 3.73
C SER A 518 -1.38 16.67 3.84
N VAL A 519 -2.04 16.89 2.70
CA VAL A 519 -3.48 16.76 2.59
C VAL A 519 -3.84 15.32 2.95
N GLN A 520 -4.66 15.15 3.97
CA GLN A 520 -5.04 13.86 4.52
C GLN A 520 -6.32 13.37 3.85
N THR A 521 -6.32 12.14 3.36
CA THR A 521 -7.56 11.47 2.96
C THR A 521 -8.34 11.14 4.21
N VAL A 522 -9.53 11.74 4.35
CA VAL A 522 -10.39 11.55 5.51
C VAL A 522 -11.39 10.42 5.27
N GLN A 523 -11.94 10.33 4.06
CA GLN A 523 -12.87 9.28 3.71
C GLN A 523 -12.94 9.09 2.19
N GLU A 524 -12.95 7.85 1.71
CA GLU A 524 -13.16 7.54 0.29
C GLU A 524 -14.54 6.89 0.07
N ASN A 525 -15.18 7.18 -1.05
CA ASN A 525 -16.39 6.48 -1.48
C ASN A 525 -16.10 5.65 -2.74
N ARG A 526 -15.87 4.35 -2.57
CA ARG A 526 -15.74 3.37 -3.66
C ARG A 526 -16.95 2.43 -3.77
N SER A 527 -18.09 2.79 -3.18
CA SER A 527 -19.21 1.86 -2.96
C SER A 527 -20.09 1.59 -4.19
N GLY A 528 -19.88 2.28 -5.31
CA GLY A 528 -20.73 2.22 -6.50
C GLY A 528 -22.01 3.05 -6.40
N GLN A 529 -22.22 3.77 -5.29
CA GLN A 529 -23.36 4.65 -5.02
C GLN A 529 -22.89 5.90 -4.26
N ASP A 530 -23.67 6.98 -4.29
CA ASP A 530 -23.38 8.19 -3.51
C ASP A 530 -23.51 7.90 -2.01
N MET A 531 -22.55 8.40 -1.23
CA MET A 531 -22.49 8.18 0.21
C MET A 531 -22.91 9.45 0.96
N PRO A 532 -23.92 9.39 1.84
CA PRO A 532 -24.24 10.52 2.69
C PRO A 532 -23.11 10.77 3.70
N LEU A 533 -22.62 12.01 3.73
CA LEU A 533 -21.71 12.49 4.76
C LEU A 533 -22.55 13.05 5.90
N ASN A 534 -22.40 12.46 7.07
CA ASN A 534 -22.90 13.00 8.33
C ASN A 534 -21.90 12.62 9.42
N LEU A 535 -20.88 13.45 9.59
CA LEU A 535 -19.76 13.22 10.51
C LEU A 535 -19.80 14.27 11.60
N ALA A 536 -20.00 13.83 12.83
CA ALA A 536 -19.83 14.66 14.02
C ALA A 536 -18.46 14.35 14.61
N ILE A 537 -17.55 15.32 14.55
CA ILE A 537 -16.19 15.18 15.03
C ILE A 537 -16.04 15.96 16.33
N SER A 538 -15.95 15.21 17.42
CA SER A 538 -15.83 15.72 18.79
C SER A 538 -14.51 15.28 19.42
N ASN A 539 -14.03 16.06 20.39
CA ASN A 539 -12.83 15.77 21.17
C ASN A 539 -11.53 15.62 20.34
N PRO A 540 -11.24 16.52 19.37
CA PRO A 540 -9.93 16.52 18.73
C PRO A 540 -8.84 16.79 19.78
N THR A 541 -7.62 16.33 19.53
CA THR A 541 -6.44 16.71 20.30
C THR A 541 -5.50 17.52 19.42
N LEU A 542 -4.93 18.58 19.98
CA LEU A 542 -3.92 19.40 19.35
C LEU A 542 -2.57 19.14 20.01
N SER A 543 -1.55 18.98 19.18
CA SER A 543 -0.16 18.75 19.61
C SER A 543 0.73 19.87 19.06
N LEU A 544 1.60 20.41 19.92
CA LEU A 544 2.61 21.40 19.55
C LEU A 544 4.01 20.84 19.85
N SER A 545 4.98 21.11 18.98
CA SER A 545 6.38 20.81 19.27
C SER A 545 6.93 21.73 20.36
N ALA A 546 8.03 21.31 21.01
CA ALA A 546 8.70 22.12 22.01
C ALA A 546 9.09 23.51 21.46
N ASP A 547 9.61 23.57 20.22
CA ASP A 547 9.99 24.82 19.57
C ASP A 547 8.80 25.76 19.38
N GLN A 548 7.63 25.23 19.02
CA GLN A 548 6.41 26.02 18.89
C GLN A 548 5.96 26.58 20.24
N VAL A 549 6.02 25.78 21.31
CA VAL A 549 5.63 26.18 22.66
C VAL A 549 6.50 27.33 23.17
N THR A 550 7.81 27.34 22.87
CA THR A 550 8.71 28.41 23.32
C THR A 550 8.40 29.77 22.70
N ASN A 551 7.70 29.80 21.56
CA ASN A 551 7.33 31.02 20.85
C ASN A 551 5.93 31.56 21.23
N LEU A 552 5.22 30.89 22.13
CA LEU A 552 3.90 31.33 22.61
C LEU A 552 4.03 32.37 23.72
N THR A 553 3.21 33.43 23.67
CA THR A 553 3.04 34.35 24.80
C THR A 553 1.65 34.24 25.41
N SER A 554 1.47 34.69 26.65
CA SER A 554 0.16 34.68 27.30
C SER A 554 -0.85 35.55 26.54
N GLN A 555 -2.13 35.15 26.60
CA GLN A 555 -3.27 35.88 26.01
C GLN A 555 -3.18 36.10 24.49
N GLN A 556 -2.49 35.21 23.77
CA GLN A 556 -2.53 35.17 22.30
C GLN A 556 -3.59 34.21 21.80
N ASP A 557 -4.43 34.70 20.90
CA ASP A 557 -5.37 33.87 20.14
C ASP A 557 -4.76 33.55 18.77
N PHE A 558 -4.68 32.26 18.46
CA PHE A 558 -4.23 31.75 17.17
C PHE A 558 -5.43 31.28 16.36
N ASN A 559 -5.50 31.70 15.10
CA ASN A 559 -6.56 31.28 14.19
C ASN A 559 -5.99 30.38 13.11
N GLY A 560 -6.64 29.25 12.90
CA GLY A 560 -6.33 28.28 11.85
C GLY A 560 -7.53 28.02 10.96
N VAL A 561 -7.26 27.65 9.71
CA VAL A 561 -8.29 27.22 8.76
C VAL A 561 -8.03 25.77 8.39
N LEU A 562 -9.07 24.95 8.57
CA LEU A 562 -9.15 23.60 8.01
C LEU A 562 -9.87 23.70 6.67
N VAL A 563 -9.20 23.24 5.61
CA VAL A 563 -9.76 23.23 4.26
C VAL A 563 -10.16 21.80 3.93
N TRP A 564 -11.44 21.60 3.68
CA TRP A 564 -12.00 20.34 3.26
C TRP A 564 -12.22 20.37 1.75
N THR A 565 -11.66 19.41 1.04
CA THR A 565 -11.82 19.30 -0.42
C THR A 565 -12.42 17.96 -0.77
N ILE A 566 -13.24 17.94 -1.82
CA ILE A 566 -13.71 16.69 -2.43
C ILE A 566 -12.98 16.54 -3.75
N GLN A 567 -12.37 15.39 -3.97
CA GLN A 567 -11.61 15.08 -5.18
C GLN A 567 -12.09 13.76 -5.76
N ASN A 568 -11.89 13.55 -7.07
CA ASN A 568 -12.17 12.26 -7.66
C ASN A 568 -11.18 11.21 -7.13
N VAL A 569 -11.70 10.06 -6.71
CA VAL A 569 -10.95 8.81 -6.61
C VAL A 569 -10.78 8.34 -8.04
N PRO A 570 -9.57 8.27 -8.58
CA PRO A 570 -9.38 7.73 -9.91
C PRO A 570 -9.84 6.27 -9.88
N VAL A 571 -10.86 5.96 -10.67
CA VAL A 571 -11.45 4.62 -10.74
C VAL A 571 -10.50 3.76 -11.55
N MET A 572 -10.08 2.61 -11.01
CA MET A 572 -9.29 1.64 -11.77
C MET A 572 -10.12 1.09 -12.93
N PRO A 573 -9.74 1.29 -14.21
CA PRO A 573 -10.07 0.32 -15.22
C PRO A 573 -9.19 -0.92 -14.99
N ARG A 574 -9.83 -2.08 -14.90
CA ARG A 574 -9.16 -3.36 -15.17
C ARG A 574 -9.10 -3.59 -16.67
#